data_AF-W2LV72-F1
#
_entry.id   AF-W2LV72-F1
#
_cell.length_a   1.000
_cell.length_b   1.000
_cell.length_c   1.000
_cell.angle_alpha   90.00
_cell.angle_beta   90.00
_cell.angle_gamma   90.00
#
_symmetry.space_group_name_H-M   'P 1'
#
loop_
_entity.id
_entity.type
_entity.pdbx_description
1 polymer ?
#
loop_
_entity_poly.entity_id
_entity_poly.type
_entity_poly.pdbx_seq_one_letter_code
_entity_poly.pdbx_strand_id
1 'polypeptide(L)'
;MGSFNYLTEFLYLHYHIENGFPSTPAEKRSRISRIVAEAWDDQEVIVRDFVKAGIIPVGLRDASGRFHFPAVDSTEAPIVCDEE
;
A
#
# COMPACT_ATOMS: atom_id res chain seq x y z
N MET A 1 -14.29 0.62 5.41
CA MET A 1 -13.56 -0.64 5.65
C MET A 1 -13.74 -1.69 4.53
N GLY A 2 -14.47 -1.39 3.45
CA GLY A 2 -14.97 -2.42 2.53
C GLY A 2 -14.28 -2.50 1.18
N SER A 3 -13.52 -1.47 0.74
CA SER A 3 -12.96 -1.47 -0.62
C SER A 3 -11.51 -1.88 -0.69
N PHE A 4 -10.66 -1.40 0.23
CA PHE A 4 -9.24 -1.74 0.17
C PHE A 4 -9.00 -3.24 0.41
N ASN A 5 -9.59 -3.78 1.47
CA ASN A 5 -9.46 -5.21 1.80
C ASN A 5 -10.01 -6.10 0.67
N TYR A 6 -11.17 -5.73 0.12
CA TYR A 6 -11.76 -6.45 -1.02
C TYR A 6 -10.86 -6.41 -2.26
N LEU A 7 -10.29 -5.24 -2.58
CA LEU A 7 -9.40 -5.10 -3.74
C LEU A 7 -8.11 -5.90 -3.55
N THR A 8 -7.51 -5.88 -2.35
CA THR A 8 -6.33 -6.70 -2.05
C THR A 8 -6.61 -8.21 -2.15
N GLU A 9 -7.78 -8.65 -1.67
CA GLU A 9 -8.20 -10.05 -1.75
C GLU A 9 -8.48 -10.46 -3.21
N PHE A 10 -9.18 -9.61 -3.95
CA PHE A 10 -9.46 -9.81 -5.37
C PHE A 10 -8.17 -9.94 -6.18
N LEU A 11 -7.21 -9.03 -6.01
CA LEU A 11 -5.92 -9.05 -6.69
C LEU A 11 -5.10 -10.30 -6.33
N TYR A 12 -5.12 -10.70 -5.05
CA TYR A 12 -4.45 -11.91 -4.58
C TYR A 12 -5.02 -13.17 -5.21
N LEU A 13 -6.35 -13.32 -5.18
CA LEU A 13 -7.04 -14.47 -5.76
C LEU A 13 -6.85 -14.51 -7.27
N HIS A 14 -7.04 -13.38 -7.96
CA HIS A 14 -6.88 -13.29 -9.42
C HIS A 14 -5.47 -13.66 -9.87
N TYR A 15 -4.44 -13.19 -9.15
CA TYR A 15 -3.05 -13.54 -9.45
C TYR A 15 -2.82 -15.07 -9.38
N HIS A 16 -3.40 -15.74 -8.38
CA HIS A 16 -3.22 -17.18 -8.16
C HIS A 16 -4.09 -18.09 -9.02
N ILE A 17 -4.94 -17.54 -9.90
CA ILE A 17 -5.63 -18.33 -10.94
C ILE A 17 -4.60 -18.86 -11.96
N GLU A 18 -3.63 -18.02 -12.34
CA GLU A 18 -2.66 -18.32 -13.40
C GLU A 18 -1.26 -18.63 -12.86
N ASN A 19 -1.00 -18.34 -11.57
CA ASN A 19 0.33 -18.43 -10.98
C ASN A 19 0.34 -19.34 -9.74
N GLY A 20 1.38 -20.17 -9.64
CA GLY A 20 1.64 -20.97 -8.44
C GLY A 20 1.86 -20.13 -7.19
N PHE A 21 1.72 -20.76 -6.03
CA PHE A 21 2.03 -20.12 -4.75
C PHE A 21 3.54 -19.85 -4.60
N PRO A 22 3.93 -18.77 -3.89
CA PRO A 22 5.34 -18.48 -3.63
C PRO A 22 5.99 -19.62 -2.86
N SER A 23 7.22 -19.97 -3.22
CA SER A 23 7.96 -21.07 -2.58
C SER A 23 8.80 -20.60 -1.39
N THR A 24 9.12 -19.30 -1.33
CA THR A 24 9.91 -18.71 -0.24
C THR A 24 9.18 -17.58 0.48
N PRO A 25 9.53 -17.31 1.75
CA PRO A 25 9.02 -16.14 2.48
C PRO A 25 9.32 -14.81 1.78
N ALA A 26 10.47 -14.70 1.09
CA ALA A 26 10.86 -13.49 0.37
C ALA A 26 9.94 -13.22 -0.84
N GLU A 27 9.67 -14.25 -1.65
CA GLU A 27 8.73 -14.16 -2.77
C GLU A 27 7.31 -13.85 -2.28
N LYS A 28 6.89 -14.47 -1.16
CA LYS A 28 5.60 -14.18 -0.54
C LYS A 28 5.49 -12.71 -0.13
N ARG A 29 6.51 -12.17 0.55
CA ARG A 29 6.55 -10.75 0.93
C ARG A 29 6.52 -9.85 -0.29
N SER A 30 7.37 -10.10 -1.29
CA SER A 30 7.41 -9.34 -2.53
C SER A 30 6.05 -9.30 -3.24
N ARG A 31 5.36 -10.45 -3.33
CA ARG A 31 4.03 -10.54 -3.95
C ARG A 31 2.98 -9.77 -3.16
N ILE A 32 2.93 -9.93 -1.84
CA ILE A 32 1.98 -9.21 -0.98
C ILE A 32 2.23 -7.69 -1.07
N SER A 33 3.49 -7.25 -0.99
CA SER A 33 3.85 -5.83 -1.13
C SER A 33 3.37 -5.24 -2.45
N ARG A 34 3.51 -5.99 -3.55
CA ARG A 34 3.03 -5.56 -4.86
C ARG A 34 1.51 -5.44 -4.92
N ILE A 35 0.77 -6.42 -4.39
CA ILE A 35 -0.70 -6.37 -4.34
C ILE A 35 -1.18 -5.19 -3.49
N VAL A 36 -0.54 -4.95 -2.36
CA VAL A 36 -0.84 -3.80 -1.50
C VAL A 36 -0.57 -2.49 -2.25
N ALA A 37 0.55 -2.38 -2.97
CA ALA A 37 0.86 -1.20 -3.77
C ALA A 37 -0.15 -0.98 -4.92
N GLU A 38 -0.55 -2.05 -5.61
CA GLU A 38 -1.56 -1.99 -6.68
C GLU A 38 -2.93 -1.60 -6.13
N ALA A 39 -3.34 -2.13 -4.98
CA ALA A 39 -4.55 -1.71 -4.29
C ALA A 39 -4.46 -0.28 -3.73
N TRP A 40 -3.23 0.22 -3.51
CA TRP A 40 -2.97 1.56 -2.99
C TRP A 40 -3.01 2.65 -4.06
N ASP A 41 -2.66 2.32 -5.30
CA ASP A 41 -2.72 3.27 -6.42
C ASP A 41 -4.16 3.69 -6.76
N ASP A 42 -5.16 2.90 -6.33
CA ASP A 42 -6.57 3.29 -6.33
C ASP A 42 -6.86 4.29 -5.18
N GLN A 43 -6.48 5.56 -5.42
CA GLN A 43 -6.62 6.64 -4.44
C GLN A 43 -8.07 6.87 -3.97
N GLU A 44 -9.08 6.58 -4.80
CA GLU A 44 -10.49 6.81 -4.45
C GLU A 44 -10.94 5.87 -3.32
N VAL A 45 -10.49 4.61 -3.38
CA VAL A 45 -10.82 3.57 -2.40
C VAL A 45 -10.27 3.91 -1.01
N ILE A 46 -9.02 4.36 -0.95
CA ILE A 46 -8.36 4.75 0.30
C ILE A 46 -9.00 6.00 0.89
N VAL A 47 -9.13 7.08 0.12
CA VAL A 47 -9.70 8.34 0.62
C VAL A 47 -11.10 8.10 1.19
N ARG A 48 -11.92 7.29 0.50
CA ARG A 48 -13.25 6.92 0.96
C ARG A 48 -13.22 6.12 2.27
N ASP A 49 -12.32 5.15 2.40
CA ASP A 49 -12.24 4.31 3.60
C ASP A 49 -11.70 5.09 4.82
N PHE A 50 -10.77 6.03 4.63
CA PHE A 50 -10.30 6.96 5.66
C PHE A 50 -11.42 7.91 6.13
N VAL A 51 -12.14 8.53 5.18
CA VAL A 51 -13.32 9.37 5.48
C VAL A 51 -14.38 8.58 6.25
N LYS A 52 -14.69 7.35 5.83
CA LYS A 52 -15.65 6.47 6.53
C LYS A 52 -15.20 6.09 7.94
N ALA A 53 -13.89 5.95 8.17
CA ALA A 53 -13.34 5.66 9.48
C ALA A 53 -13.29 6.89 10.41
N GLY A 54 -13.69 8.08 9.92
CA GLY A 54 -13.51 9.33 10.65
C GLY A 54 -12.04 9.74 10.79
N ILE A 55 -11.14 9.04 10.10
CA ILE A 55 -9.71 9.30 10.09
C ILE A 55 -9.48 10.27 8.93
N ILE A 56 -9.44 11.56 9.25
CA ILE A 56 -9.02 12.56 8.28
C ILE A 56 -7.51 12.38 8.09
N PRO A 57 -7.01 12.11 6.87
CA PRO A 57 -5.58 12.10 6.64
C PRO A 57 -5.05 13.52 6.88
N VAL A 58 -4.46 13.74 8.05
CA VAL A 58 -3.75 14.97 8.41
C VAL A 58 -2.33 14.79 7.92
N GLY A 59 -2.08 15.21 6.68
CA GLY A 59 -0.74 15.26 6.11
C GLY A 59 -0.63 16.47 5.20
N LEU A 60 0.60 16.80 4.81
CA LEU A 60 0.84 17.90 3.88
C LEU A 60 0.03 17.63 2.60
N ARG A 61 -0.83 18.59 2.25
CA ARG A 61 -1.61 18.54 1.02
C ARG A 61 -1.07 19.58 0.07
N ASP A 62 -1.04 19.24 -1.22
CA ASP A 62 -0.76 20.24 -2.25
C ASP A 62 -1.94 21.22 -2.40
N ALA A 63 -1.76 22.23 -3.26
CA ALA A 63 -2.79 23.22 -3.54
C ALA A 63 -4.09 22.62 -4.14
N SER A 64 -4.04 21.38 -4.64
CA SER A 64 -5.19 20.64 -5.16
C SER A 64 -5.84 19.72 -4.12
N GLY A 65 -5.37 19.77 -2.86
CA GLY A 65 -5.90 18.95 -1.76
C GLY A 65 -5.44 17.49 -1.80
N ARG A 66 -4.52 17.12 -2.70
CA ARG A 66 -3.96 15.77 -2.79
C ARG A 66 -2.91 15.60 -1.72
N PHE A 67 -2.81 14.38 -1.19
CA PHE A 67 -1.76 14.05 -0.25
C PHE A 67 -0.41 14.18 -0.95
N HIS A 68 0.47 15.04 -0.44
CA HIS A 68 1.77 15.32 -1.02
C HIS A 68 2.83 15.27 0.07
N PHE A 69 3.59 14.17 0.13
CA PHE A 69 4.85 14.20 0.88
C PHE A 69 5.87 14.96 0.02
N PRO A 70 6.55 16.00 0.54
CA PRO A 70 7.78 16.45 -0.12
C PRO A 70 8.67 15.22 -0.26
N ALA A 71 9.23 14.99 -1.44
CA ALA A 71 10.16 13.89 -1.67
C ALA A 71 11.17 13.91 -0.52
N VAL A 72 11.18 12.85 0.29
CA VAL A 72 12.20 12.68 1.31
C VAL A 72 13.47 12.49 0.52
N ASP A 73 14.28 13.54 0.43
CA ASP A 73 15.66 13.42 -0.04
C ASP A 73 16.26 12.27 0.79
N SER A 74 16.83 11.29 0.10
CA SER A 74 17.16 9.95 0.60
C SER A 74 18.13 9.88 1.80
N THR A 75 18.42 11.01 2.43
CA THR A 75 19.35 11.25 3.54
C THR A 75 18.72 11.00 4.93
N GLU A 76 17.39 10.91 5.06
CA GLU A 76 16.72 10.83 6.38
C GLU A 76 15.83 9.59 6.57
N ALA A 77 16.09 8.50 5.85
CA ALA A 77 15.51 7.20 6.20
C ALA A 77 16.40 6.54 7.28
N PRO A 78 15.84 6.09 8.43
CA PRO A 78 16.62 5.38 9.43
C PRO A 78 17.24 4.13 8.80
N ILE A 79 18.57 4.04 8.86
CA ILE A 79 19.29 2.84 8.45
C ILE A 79 18.95 1.77 9.49
N VAL A 80 18.16 0.77 9.09
CA VAL A 80 17.91 -0.42 9.91
C VAL A 80 19.20 -1.22 9.88
N CYS A 81 19.92 -1.26 11.01
CA CYS A 81 21.05 -2.17 11.18
C CYS A 81 20.49 -3.59 11.24
N ASP A 82 20.84 -4.44 10.29
CA ASP A 82 20.65 -5.88 10.43
C ASP A 82 21.58 -6.37 11.54
N GLU A 83 21.01 -6.87 12.64
CA GLU A 83 21.76 -7.52 13.71
C GLU A 83 22.16 -8.92 13.24
N GLU A 84 23.48 -9.21 13.24
CA GLU A 84 24.10 -10.50 12.86
C GLU A 84 23.80 -11.63 13.85
#